data_AF-A0A9E4B1L2-F1
#
_entry.id   AF-A0A9E4B1L2-F1
#
_cell.length_a   1.000
_cell.length_b   1.000
_cell.length_c   1.000
_cell.angle_alpha   90.00
_cell.angle_beta   90.00
_cell.angle_gamma   90.00
#
_symmetry.space_group_name_H-M   'P 1'
#
loop_
_entity.id
_entity.type
_entity.pdbx_description
1 polymer ?
#
loop_
_entity_poly.entity_id
_entity_poly.type
_entity_poly.pdbx_seq_one_letter_code
_entity_poly.pdbx_strand_id
1 'polypeptide(L)'
;MGYRETNFSLPREQQILIARQNIYDGTYEKTPSMGWMFVPLVEYHGGGEAATFEPLCEHLDDYESHLAQNFGSGVIACYRGPRLFDTEETKAVVKKWVDFYKRYRTILESDLIHVRRPDGSSVDCVLHANAQINPCGLAMLYNPTRTMQQMTLKLPLYYTGLSEIAKIREREGEPKQYIIDRNYNVEIPIKMQPKSVNYLVIEPD
;
A
#
# COMPACT_ATOMS: atom_id res chain seq x y z
N MET A 1 10.85 0.70 -10.55
CA MET A 1 10.20 1.97 -10.15
C MET A 1 11.19 3.12 -9.89
N GLY A 2 12.28 3.26 -10.66
CA GLY A 2 13.19 4.42 -10.51
C GLY A 2 13.96 4.52 -9.18
N TYR A 3 14.03 3.44 -8.39
CA TYR A 3 14.74 3.47 -7.10
C TYR A 3 16.26 3.56 -7.29
N ARG A 4 16.94 4.18 -6.32
CA ARG A 4 18.41 4.18 -6.22
C ARG A 4 18.84 3.10 -5.24
N GLU A 5 19.65 2.15 -5.70
CA GLU A 5 20.04 0.98 -4.88
C GLU A 5 20.76 1.33 -3.57
N THR A 6 21.53 2.41 -3.52
CA THR A 6 22.19 2.82 -2.28
C THR A 6 21.19 3.23 -1.19
N ASN A 7 19.93 3.53 -1.53
CA ASN A 7 18.90 3.83 -0.54
C ASN A 7 18.58 2.61 0.35
N PHE A 8 18.92 1.40 -0.07
CA PHE A 8 18.78 0.19 0.75
C PHE A 8 19.82 0.08 1.87
N SER A 9 20.80 0.99 1.93
CA SER A 9 21.71 1.13 3.08
C SER A 9 21.17 2.08 4.15
N LEU A 10 20.02 2.72 3.90
CA LEU A 10 19.35 3.58 4.89
C LEU A 10 18.65 2.73 5.95
N PRO A 11 18.33 3.30 7.13
CA PRO A 11 17.51 2.60 8.12
C PRO A 11 16.18 2.09 7.54
N ARG A 12 15.70 0.91 7.98
CA ARG A 12 14.47 0.25 7.47
C ARG A 12 13.28 1.20 7.31
N GLU A 13 13.02 2.05 8.30
CA GLU A 13 11.94 3.05 8.27
C GLU A 13 12.04 4.01 7.06
N GLN A 14 13.26 4.44 6.70
CA GLN A 14 13.50 5.28 5.53
C GLN A 14 13.38 4.48 4.23
N GLN A 15 13.86 3.23 4.20
CA GLN A 15 13.68 2.34 3.05
C GLN A 15 12.20 2.17 2.72
N ILE A 16 11.35 1.93 3.71
CA ILE A 16 9.90 1.77 3.55
C ILE A 16 9.28 3.02 2.95
N LEU A 17 9.55 4.19 3.54
CA LEU A 17 8.99 5.48 3.09
C LEU A 17 9.44 5.80 1.65
N ILE A 18 10.73 5.70 1.36
CA ILE A 18 11.30 5.99 0.05
C ILE A 18 10.79 4.99 -0.99
N ALA A 19 10.67 3.70 -0.64
CA ALA A 19 10.09 2.71 -1.53
C ALA A 19 8.63 3.06 -1.89
N ARG A 20 7.83 3.53 -0.93
CA ARG A 20 6.46 4.00 -1.20
C ARG A 20 6.42 5.24 -2.09
N GLN A 21 7.36 6.18 -1.90
CA GLN A 21 7.51 7.34 -2.78
C GLN A 21 7.90 6.92 -4.20
N ASN A 22 8.84 5.98 -4.36
CA ASN A 22 9.24 5.47 -5.67
C ASN A 22 8.08 4.78 -6.39
N ILE A 23 7.23 4.05 -5.66
CA ILE A 23 5.99 3.48 -6.20
C ILE A 23 5.07 4.61 -6.65
N TYR A 24 4.73 5.53 -5.75
CA TYR A 24 3.81 6.65 -6.03
C TYR A 24 4.27 7.50 -7.21
N ASP A 25 5.53 7.96 -7.21
CA ASP A 25 6.04 8.81 -8.29
C ASP A 25 6.22 8.00 -9.59
N GLY A 26 6.60 6.73 -9.46
CA GLY A 26 6.81 5.83 -10.58
C GLY A 26 5.52 5.46 -11.31
N THR A 27 4.35 5.48 -10.65
CA THR A 27 3.08 5.06 -11.25
C THR A 27 2.31 6.18 -11.96
N TYR A 28 2.85 7.40 -12.06
CA TYR A 28 2.25 8.46 -12.89
C TYR A 28 2.33 8.18 -14.39
N GLU A 29 3.41 7.55 -14.86
CA GLU A 29 3.70 7.37 -16.28
C GLU A 29 3.52 5.91 -16.76
N LYS A 30 3.19 5.00 -15.84
CA LYS A 30 3.05 3.57 -16.12
C LYS A 30 2.12 2.91 -15.11
N THR A 31 1.49 1.83 -15.56
CA THR A 31 0.69 0.99 -14.67
C THR A 31 1.58 0.26 -13.66
N PRO A 32 1.05 -0.15 -12.49
CA PRO A 32 1.83 -0.86 -11.48
C PRO A 32 2.61 -2.07 -12.00
N SER A 33 2.00 -2.84 -12.92
CA SER A 33 2.56 -4.07 -13.49
C SER A 33 3.74 -3.87 -14.44
N MET A 34 3.93 -2.65 -14.98
CA MET A 34 5.08 -2.31 -15.83
C MET A 34 6.36 -2.06 -15.04
N GLY A 35 6.29 -2.02 -13.71
CA GLY A 35 7.41 -1.77 -12.83
C GLY A 35 7.61 -2.87 -11.80
N TRP A 36 8.81 -2.91 -11.24
CA TRP A 36 9.14 -3.76 -10.11
C TRP A 36 9.93 -2.99 -9.05
N MET A 37 9.90 -3.53 -7.83
CA MET A 37 10.67 -3.06 -6.68
C MET A 37 11.72 -4.08 -6.27
N PHE A 38 12.73 -3.63 -5.54
CA PHE A 38 13.71 -4.52 -4.92
C PHE A 38 13.64 -4.35 -3.40
N VAL A 39 13.67 -5.46 -2.67
CA VAL A 39 13.66 -5.49 -1.20
C VAL A 39 14.78 -6.42 -0.76
N PRO A 40 15.97 -5.89 -0.41
CA PRO A 40 17.02 -6.69 0.18
C PRO A 40 16.66 -7.02 1.63
N LEU A 41 16.64 -8.31 1.96
CA LEU A 41 16.38 -8.80 3.31
C LEU A 41 17.67 -8.87 4.16
N VAL A 42 18.80 -9.02 3.49
CA VAL A 42 20.15 -8.97 4.08
C VAL A 42 20.81 -7.63 3.77
N GLU A 43 21.89 -7.30 4.48
CA GLU A 43 22.68 -6.10 4.21
C GLU A 43 23.04 -5.98 2.72
N TYR A 44 22.77 -4.81 2.14
CA TYR A 44 22.97 -4.55 0.72
C TYR A 44 23.65 -3.19 0.53
N HIS A 45 24.82 -3.20 -0.11
CA HIS A 45 25.78 -2.08 -0.18
C HIS A 45 26.36 -1.62 1.18
N GLY A 46 25.57 -1.55 2.24
CA GLY A 46 25.99 -1.18 3.60
C GLY A 46 24.80 -0.91 4.52
N GLY A 47 25.02 -0.14 5.60
CA GLY A 47 23.97 0.27 6.54
C GLY A 47 23.81 -0.64 7.76
N GLY A 48 24.48 -1.79 7.77
CA GLY A 48 24.55 -2.70 8.90
C GLY A 48 23.18 -3.14 9.44
N GLU A 49 23.13 -3.34 10.75
CA GLU A 49 21.95 -3.84 11.46
C GLU A 49 20.72 -2.94 11.27
N ALA A 50 20.88 -1.62 11.19
CA ALA A 50 19.74 -0.70 11.04
C ALA A 50 19.05 -0.78 9.66
N ALA A 51 19.77 -1.27 8.64
CA ALA A 51 19.27 -1.42 7.27
C ALA A 51 18.83 -2.86 6.93
N THR A 52 19.24 -3.83 7.75
CA THR A 52 19.04 -5.27 7.49
C THR A 52 17.70 -5.75 8.03
N PHE A 53 16.98 -6.62 7.31
CA PHE A 53 15.71 -7.20 7.79
C PHE A 53 15.88 -8.56 8.46
N GLU A 54 16.90 -9.33 8.13
CA GLU A 54 17.22 -10.58 8.82
C GLU A 54 17.82 -10.32 10.21
N PRO A 55 17.42 -11.08 11.25
CA PRO A 55 16.34 -12.07 11.25
C PRO A 55 14.95 -11.43 11.09
N LEU A 56 14.15 -11.96 10.15
CA LEU A 56 12.86 -11.35 9.76
C LEU A 56 11.88 -11.27 10.94
N CYS A 57 11.89 -12.26 11.84
CA CYS A 57 11.03 -12.27 13.01
C CYS A 57 11.34 -11.14 14.02
N GLU A 58 12.56 -10.62 14.04
CA GLU A 58 12.95 -9.49 14.89
C GLU A 58 12.57 -8.14 14.28
N HIS A 59 12.27 -8.11 12.99
CA HIS A 59 11.93 -6.90 12.22
C HIS A 59 10.61 -7.07 11.46
N LEU A 60 9.69 -7.85 12.03
CA LEU A 60 8.49 -8.31 11.34
C LEU A 60 7.57 -7.15 10.89
N ASP A 61 7.44 -6.11 11.70
CA ASP A 61 6.63 -4.93 11.36
C ASP A 61 7.18 -4.17 10.13
N ASP A 62 8.51 -4.03 10.06
CA ASP A 62 9.19 -3.38 8.94
C ASP A 62 9.08 -4.24 7.67
N TYR A 63 9.26 -5.56 7.80
CA TYR A 63 9.12 -6.50 6.70
C TYR A 63 7.67 -6.55 6.18
N GLU A 64 6.70 -6.60 7.10
CA GLU A 64 5.27 -6.53 6.78
C GLU A 64 4.94 -5.26 6.02
N SER A 65 5.52 -4.12 6.41
CA SER A 65 5.29 -2.84 5.73
C SER A 65 5.74 -2.86 4.26
N HIS A 66 6.85 -3.53 3.94
CA HIS A 66 7.28 -3.73 2.55
C HIS A 66 6.33 -4.64 1.78
N LEU A 67 5.89 -5.76 2.36
CA LEU A 67 4.91 -6.65 1.75
C LEU A 67 3.61 -5.89 1.45
N ALA A 68 3.10 -5.19 2.45
CA ALA A 68 1.87 -4.42 2.39
C ALA A 68 1.88 -3.38 1.26
N GLN A 69 2.93 -2.55 1.18
CA GLN A 69 2.98 -1.50 0.18
C GLN A 69 3.24 -1.99 -1.23
N ASN A 70 4.03 -3.06 -1.39
CA ASN A 70 4.29 -3.66 -2.70
C ASN A 70 3.01 -4.33 -3.23
N PHE A 71 2.42 -5.25 -2.46
CA PHE A 71 1.19 -5.92 -2.88
C PHE A 71 0.00 -4.95 -2.99
N GLY A 72 -0.14 -4.02 -2.05
CA GLY A 72 -1.19 -3.01 -2.04
C GLY A 72 -1.10 -2.01 -3.18
N SER A 73 0.09 -1.78 -3.74
CA SER A 73 0.25 -0.93 -4.92
C SER A 73 0.18 -1.68 -6.25
N GLY A 74 0.01 -3.01 -6.25
CA GLY A 74 0.08 -3.80 -7.47
C GLY A 74 1.50 -3.98 -8.02
N VAL A 75 2.52 -3.62 -7.24
CA VAL A 75 3.92 -3.62 -7.68
C VAL A 75 4.64 -4.83 -7.11
N ILE A 76 5.09 -5.71 -8.00
CA ILE A 76 5.81 -6.92 -7.59
C ILE A 76 7.26 -6.57 -7.26
N ALA A 77 7.75 -7.14 -6.17
CA ALA A 77 9.12 -6.96 -5.72
C ALA A 77 9.96 -8.22 -5.83
N CYS A 78 11.25 -8.06 -6.15
CA CYS A 78 12.25 -9.07 -5.91
C CYS A 78 12.70 -8.97 -4.44
N TYR A 79 12.32 -9.97 -3.64
CA TYR A 79 12.78 -10.12 -2.26
C TYR A 79 14.10 -10.90 -2.27
N ARG A 80 15.19 -10.24 -1.88
CA ARG A 80 16.54 -10.82 -1.95
C ARG A 80 17.05 -11.16 -0.55
N GLY A 81 17.09 -12.45 -0.25
CA GLY A 81 17.62 -12.99 0.99
C GLY A 81 17.74 -14.52 0.91
N PRO A 82 18.18 -15.17 2.01
CA PRO A 82 18.30 -16.62 2.04
C PRO A 82 16.95 -17.34 2.01
N ARG A 83 15.88 -16.66 2.46
CA ARG A 83 14.51 -17.21 2.57
C ARG A 83 13.48 -16.07 2.62
N LEU A 84 12.20 -16.40 2.43
CA LEU A 84 11.09 -15.44 2.54
C LEU A 84 10.49 -15.36 3.95
N PHE A 85 10.75 -16.35 4.79
CA PHE A 85 10.31 -16.43 6.18
C PHE A 85 11.26 -17.32 6.97
N ASP A 86 11.50 -16.96 8.23
CA ASP A 86 12.38 -17.64 9.18
C ASP A 86 11.63 -18.34 10.32
N THR A 87 10.40 -17.91 10.61
CA THR A 87 9.49 -18.53 11.58
C THR A 87 8.07 -18.70 11.00
N GLU A 88 7.20 -19.39 11.72
CA GLU A 88 5.79 -19.53 11.32
C GLU A 88 5.02 -18.20 11.43
N GLU A 89 5.41 -17.30 12.34
CA GLU A 89 4.89 -15.94 12.43
C GLU A 89 5.22 -15.14 11.16
N THR A 90 6.48 -15.16 10.72
CA THR A 90 6.90 -14.50 9.48
C THR A 90 6.18 -15.07 8.27
N LYS A 91 6.02 -16.39 8.21
CA LYS A 91 5.27 -17.07 7.14
C LYS A 91 3.79 -16.69 7.14
N ALA A 92 3.17 -16.53 8.30
CA ALA A 92 1.78 -16.09 8.41
C ALA A 92 1.59 -14.67 7.85
N VAL A 93 2.53 -13.77 8.11
CA VAL A 93 2.55 -12.40 7.52
C VAL A 93 2.72 -12.45 6.00
N VAL A 94 3.67 -13.23 5.48
CA VAL A 94 3.84 -13.41 4.03
C VAL A 94 2.56 -13.95 3.41
N LYS A 95 1.96 -15.00 4.00
CA LYS A 95 0.72 -15.60 3.52
C LYS A 95 -0.43 -14.59 3.50
N LYS A 96 -0.60 -13.80 4.57
CA LYS A 96 -1.63 -12.75 4.68
C LYS A 96 -1.60 -11.81 3.46
N TRP A 97 -0.43 -11.29 3.09
CA TRP A 97 -0.31 -10.35 1.99
C TRP A 97 -0.38 -11.00 0.60
N VAL A 98 0.08 -12.25 0.47
CA VAL A 98 -0.14 -13.04 -0.74
C VAL A 98 -1.64 -13.32 -0.96
N ASP A 99 -2.37 -13.67 0.09
CA ASP A 99 -3.81 -13.92 0.02
C ASP A 99 -4.59 -12.63 -0.30
N PHE A 100 -4.19 -11.50 0.32
CA PHE A 100 -4.72 -10.18 -0.03
C PHE A 100 -4.52 -9.86 -1.52
N TYR A 101 -3.30 -10.02 -2.04
CA TYR A 101 -3.02 -9.75 -3.46
C TYR A 101 -3.84 -10.67 -4.36
N LYS A 102 -3.93 -11.97 -4.05
CA LYS A 102 -4.73 -12.92 -4.83
C LYS A 102 -6.21 -12.54 -4.85
N ARG A 103 -6.77 -12.09 -3.72
CA ARG A 103 -8.17 -11.67 -3.63
C ARG A 103 -8.46 -10.45 -4.49
N TYR A 104 -7.58 -9.45 -4.45
CA TYR A 104 -7.80 -8.15 -5.09
C TYR A 104 -6.99 -7.96 -6.38
N ARG A 105 -6.41 -9.04 -6.94
CA ARG A 105 -5.48 -8.95 -8.07
C ARG A 105 -6.02 -8.11 -9.22
N THR A 106 -7.26 -8.36 -9.63
CA THR A 106 -7.87 -7.69 -10.78
C THR A 106 -7.89 -6.17 -10.62
N ILE A 107 -8.22 -5.66 -9.43
CA ILE A 107 -8.21 -4.21 -9.16
C ILE A 107 -6.79 -3.71 -8.90
N LEU A 108 -5.92 -4.48 -8.24
CA LEU A 108 -4.52 -4.11 -7.97
C LEU A 108 -3.66 -4.03 -9.24
N GLU A 109 -4.05 -4.71 -10.32
CA GLU A 109 -3.38 -4.64 -11.63
C GLU A 109 -3.97 -3.53 -12.53
N SER A 110 -4.96 -2.77 -12.03
CA SER A 110 -5.57 -1.64 -12.74
C SER A 110 -4.78 -0.33 -12.51
N ASP A 111 -5.29 0.76 -13.09
CA ASP A 111 -4.67 2.08 -12.95
C ASP A 111 -4.77 2.61 -11.51
N LEU A 112 -3.74 3.37 -11.13
CA LEU A 112 -3.55 3.90 -9.79
C LEU A 112 -3.69 5.43 -9.79
N ILE A 113 -4.60 5.93 -8.95
CA ILE A 113 -4.84 7.33 -8.69
C ILE A 113 -4.05 7.77 -7.45
N HIS A 114 -3.33 8.87 -7.63
CA HIS A 114 -2.42 9.46 -6.67
C HIS A 114 -3.18 10.38 -5.72
N VAL A 115 -3.64 9.85 -4.57
CA VAL A 115 -4.52 10.60 -3.63
C VAL A 115 -3.70 11.47 -2.66
N ARG A 116 -2.76 10.88 -1.94
CA ARG A 116 -1.85 11.62 -1.04
C ARG A 116 -0.47 10.98 -1.05
N ARG A 117 0.52 11.74 -1.52
CA ARG A 117 1.92 11.29 -1.64
C ARG A 117 2.51 10.96 -0.25
N PRO A 118 3.30 9.88 -0.12
CA PRO A 118 4.00 9.59 1.12
C PRO A 118 5.01 10.68 1.49
N ASP A 119 4.86 11.25 2.67
CA ASP A 119 5.73 12.30 3.21
C ASP A 119 6.23 11.97 4.63
N GLY A 120 5.77 10.87 5.23
CA GLY A 120 6.14 10.44 6.58
C GLY A 120 5.48 11.22 7.72
N SER A 121 4.65 12.22 7.41
CA SER A 121 4.08 13.13 8.42
C SER A 121 2.63 12.83 8.78
N SER A 122 1.89 12.17 7.89
CA SER A 122 0.50 11.76 8.10
C SER A 122 0.18 10.52 7.27
N VAL A 123 -1.10 10.13 7.22
CA VAL A 123 -1.58 9.03 6.38
C VAL A 123 -1.28 9.34 4.92
N ASP A 124 -0.74 8.38 4.19
CA ASP A 124 -0.61 8.45 2.73
C ASP A 124 -1.59 7.49 2.05
N CYS A 125 -1.96 7.79 0.80
CA CYS A 125 -3.05 7.10 0.13
C CYS A 125 -2.87 7.03 -1.39
N VAL A 126 -3.18 5.85 -1.92
CA VAL A 126 -3.35 5.56 -3.35
C VAL A 126 -4.67 4.85 -3.57
N LEU A 127 -5.29 5.04 -4.73
CA LEU A 127 -6.54 4.41 -5.10
C LEU A 127 -6.39 3.69 -6.44
N HIS A 128 -6.55 2.37 -6.44
CA HIS A 128 -6.77 1.64 -7.68
C HIS A 128 -8.19 1.86 -8.16
N ALA A 129 -8.39 2.10 -9.45
CA ALA A 129 -9.71 2.35 -10.02
C ALA A 129 -9.91 1.66 -11.36
N ASN A 130 -11.08 1.04 -11.54
CA ASN A 130 -11.48 0.44 -12.80
C ASN A 130 -13.00 0.31 -12.87
N ALA A 131 -13.62 1.10 -13.76
CA ALA A 131 -15.07 1.16 -13.93
C ALA A 131 -15.71 -0.13 -14.51
N GLN A 132 -14.91 -1.08 -15.00
CA GLN A 132 -15.40 -2.29 -15.68
C GLN A 132 -15.46 -3.53 -14.78
N ILE A 133 -15.02 -3.44 -13.53
CA ILE A 133 -14.91 -4.58 -12.61
C ILE A 133 -15.55 -4.26 -11.25
N ASN A 134 -15.80 -5.31 -10.46
CA ASN A 134 -16.28 -5.20 -9.09
C ASN A 134 -15.34 -5.98 -8.15
N PRO A 135 -14.73 -5.36 -7.13
CA PRO A 135 -14.82 -3.95 -6.75
C PRO A 135 -14.21 -3.01 -7.80
N CYS A 136 -14.86 -1.85 -8.02
CA CYS A 136 -14.43 -0.85 -9.00
C CYS A 136 -13.37 0.12 -8.46
N GLY A 137 -13.10 0.07 -7.14
CA GLY A 137 -11.97 0.76 -6.54
C GLY A 137 -11.41 0.06 -5.31
N LEU A 138 -10.14 0.30 -5.04
CA LEU A 138 -9.44 -0.16 -3.83
C LEU A 138 -8.46 0.91 -3.37
N ALA A 139 -8.78 1.60 -2.27
CA ALA A 139 -7.89 2.59 -1.68
C ALA A 139 -6.99 1.94 -0.63
N MET A 140 -5.67 2.07 -0.80
CA MET A 140 -4.70 1.71 0.24
C MET A 140 -4.35 2.93 1.08
N LEU A 141 -4.29 2.75 2.39
CA LEU A 141 -3.93 3.78 3.36
C LEU A 141 -2.81 3.28 4.25
N TYR A 142 -1.81 4.13 4.48
CA TYR A 142 -0.68 3.80 5.35
C TYR A 142 -0.47 4.92 6.35
N ASN A 143 -0.38 4.60 7.64
CA ASN A 143 0.08 5.53 8.67
C ASN A 143 1.56 5.21 8.99
N PRO A 144 2.53 5.89 8.36
CA PRO A 144 3.95 5.68 8.65
C PRO A 144 4.38 6.28 9.99
N THR A 145 3.53 7.07 10.67
CA THR A 145 3.92 7.80 11.88
C THR A 145 3.92 6.90 13.11
N ARG A 146 4.54 7.37 14.19
CA ARG A 146 4.54 6.73 15.51
C ARG A 146 3.36 7.14 16.39
N THR A 147 2.37 7.80 15.79
CA THR A 147 1.19 8.33 16.50
C THR A 147 -0.08 7.93 15.78
N MET A 148 -1.19 7.88 16.52
CA MET A 148 -2.50 7.70 15.91
C MET A 148 -2.81 8.91 15.03
N GLN A 149 -3.29 8.66 13.81
CA GLN A 149 -3.70 9.71 12.87
C GLN A 149 -5.22 9.69 12.71
N GLN A 150 -5.81 10.87 12.62
CA GLN A 150 -7.23 11.07 12.31
C GLN A 150 -7.37 12.17 11.27
N MET A 151 -8.13 11.90 10.21
CA MET A 151 -8.40 12.88 9.16
C MET A 151 -9.69 12.56 8.42
N THR A 152 -10.24 13.55 7.72
CA THR A 152 -11.25 13.31 6.69
C THR A 152 -10.52 13.11 5.36
N LEU A 153 -10.52 11.87 4.85
CA LEU A 153 -9.95 11.55 3.55
C LEU A 153 -10.94 11.95 2.46
N LYS A 154 -10.50 12.80 1.54
CA LYS A 154 -11.22 13.09 0.30
C LYS A 154 -10.76 12.10 -0.77
N LEU A 155 -11.64 11.21 -1.20
CA LEU A 155 -11.34 10.14 -2.15
C LEU A 155 -11.98 10.45 -3.53
N PRO A 156 -11.20 10.62 -4.60
CA PRO A 156 -11.74 10.88 -5.94
C PRO A 156 -12.19 9.57 -6.61
N LEU A 157 -13.46 9.48 -6.97
CA LEU A 157 -14.11 8.29 -7.53
C LEU A 157 -14.44 8.40 -9.03
N TYR A 158 -14.06 9.49 -9.71
CA TYR A 158 -14.41 9.71 -11.12
C TYR A 158 -14.09 8.49 -12.02
N TYR A 159 -12.89 7.92 -11.89
CA TYR A 159 -12.45 6.79 -12.71
C TYR A 159 -12.97 5.42 -12.24
N THR A 160 -13.70 5.34 -11.12
CA THR A 160 -14.42 4.12 -10.73
C THR A 160 -15.75 3.97 -11.47
N GLY A 161 -16.17 5.01 -12.21
CA GLY A 161 -17.43 5.03 -12.97
C GLY A 161 -18.66 5.33 -12.11
N LEU A 162 -18.51 5.50 -10.80
CA LEU A 162 -19.60 5.84 -9.89
C LEU A 162 -19.91 7.35 -9.92
N SER A 163 -21.18 7.73 -9.81
CA SER A 163 -21.61 9.13 -9.93
C SER A 163 -22.55 9.64 -8.84
N GLU A 164 -23.33 8.77 -8.19
CA GLU A 164 -24.32 9.18 -7.18
C GLU A 164 -24.01 8.60 -5.80
N ILE A 165 -23.87 7.27 -5.72
CA ILE A 165 -23.65 6.54 -4.47
C ILE A 165 -22.50 5.56 -4.67
N ALA A 166 -21.64 5.46 -3.66
CA ALA A 166 -20.63 4.41 -3.54
C ALA A 166 -20.88 3.59 -2.27
N LYS A 167 -20.82 2.26 -2.39
CA LYS A 167 -20.68 1.37 -1.22
C LYS A 167 -19.21 1.24 -0.90
N ILE A 168 -18.82 1.68 0.29
CA ILE A 168 -17.44 1.65 0.74
C ILE A 168 -17.36 0.90 2.06
N ARG A 169 -16.60 -0.19 2.06
CA ARG A 169 -16.27 -0.97 3.26
C ARG A 169 -14.82 -0.83 3.63
N GLU A 170 -14.56 -0.83 4.92
CA GLU A 170 -13.21 -0.99 5.47
C GLU A 170 -12.88 -2.48 5.52
N ARG A 171 -11.84 -2.89 4.78
CA ARG A 171 -11.44 -4.30 4.66
C ARG A 171 -12.64 -5.19 4.29
N GLU A 172 -12.83 -6.29 5.03
CA GLU A 172 -13.94 -7.22 4.87
C GLU A 172 -15.13 -6.92 5.80
N GLY A 173 -15.20 -5.68 6.30
CA GLY A 173 -16.33 -5.21 7.11
C GLY A 173 -17.57 -4.89 6.28
N GLU A 174 -18.61 -4.42 6.97
CA GLU A 174 -19.86 -4.03 6.34
C GLU A 174 -19.72 -2.74 5.51
N PRO A 175 -20.27 -2.70 4.29
CA PRO A 175 -20.26 -1.51 3.45
C PRO A 175 -21.17 -0.42 4.01
N LYS A 176 -20.72 0.82 3.87
CA LYS A 176 -21.52 2.02 4.13
C LYS A 176 -21.73 2.77 2.82
N GLN A 177 -22.90 3.35 2.64
CA GLN A 177 -23.18 4.20 1.48
C GLN A 177 -22.64 5.61 1.71
N TYR A 178 -21.98 6.14 0.69
CA TYR A 178 -21.51 7.52 0.63
C TYR A 178 -22.08 8.19 -0.61
N ILE A 179 -22.64 9.39 -0.43
CA ILE A 179 -23.09 10.23 -1.54
C ILE A 179 -21.86 10.83 -2.20
N ILE A 180 -21.78 10.70 -3.52
CA ILE A 180 -20.70 11.25 -4.34
C ILE A 180 -21.04 12.71 -4.65
N ASP A 181 -20.11 13.62 -4.36
CA ASP A 181 -20.28 15.04 -4.67
C ASP A 181 -20.20 15.31 -6.19
N ARG A 182 -20.56 16.52 -6.62
CA ARG A 182 -20.52 16.89 -8.05
C ARG A 182 -19.11 16.92 -8.67
N ASN A 183 -18.08 16.90 -7.83
CA ASN A 183 -16.69 16.78 -8.25
C ASN A 183 -16.21 15.32 -8.21
N TYR A 184 -17.13 14.36 -8.07
CA TYR A 184 -16.87 12.92 -7.97
C TYR A 184 -16.00 12.53 -6.78
N ASN A 185 -16.19 13.17 -5.63
CA ASN A 185 -15.48 12.81 -4.40
C ASN A 185 -16.41 12.32 -3.31
N VAL A 186 -15.85 11.54 -2.40
CA VAL A 186 -16.45 11.21 -1.11
C VAL A 186 -15.52 11.64 0.02
N GLU A 187 -16.11 12.06 1.14
CA GLU A 187 -15.38 12.39 2.36
C GLU A 187 -15.57 11.26 3.39
N ILE A 188 -14.46 10.64 3.80
CA ILE A 188 -14.46 9.46 4.66
C ILE A 188 -13.65 9.77 5.92
N PRO A 189 -14.23 9.68 7.13
CA PRO A 189 -13.46 9.81 8.36
C PRO A 189 -12.55 8.59 8.55
N ILE A 190 -11.25 8.83 8.64
CA ILE A 190 -10.22 7.81 8.82
C ILE A 190 -9.58 7.97 10.19
N LYS A 191 -9.40 6.85 10.90
CA LYS A 191 -8.64 6.75 12.15
C LYS A 191 -7.70 5.56 12.05
N MET A 192 -6.39 5.81 12.13
CA MET A 192 -5.37 4.78 11.96
C MET A 192 -4.40 4.75 13.13
N GLN A 193 -4.09 3.55 13.60
CA GLN A 193 -3.07 3.33 14.62
C GLN A 193 -1.67 3.67 14.07
N PRO A 194 -0.68 3.97 14.93
CA PRO A 194 0.72 4.08 14.51
C PRO A 194 1.15 2.89 13.66
N LYS A 195 2.03 3.11 12.68
CA LYS A 195 2.66 2.04 11.88
C LYS A 195 1.68 1.01 11.33
N SER A 196 0.51 1.47 10.88
CA SER A 196 -0.56 0.59 10.43
C SER A 196 -0.91 0.80 8.96
N VAL A 197 -1.47 -0.25 8.36
CA VAL A 197 -2.01 -0.25 7.01
C VAL A 197 -3.49 -0.58 7.04
N ASN A 198 -4.25 0.07 6.17
CA ASN A 198 -5.66 -0.19 5.99
C ASN A 198 -6.04 -0.11 4.51
N TYR A 199 -7.22 -0.62 4.17
CA TYR A 199 -7.75 -0.48 2.83
C TYR A 199 -9.26 -0.34 2.81
N LEU A 200 -9.76 0.41 1.84
CA LEU A 200 -11.17 0.60 1.57
C LEU A 200 -11.49 -0.07 0.23
N VAL A 201 -12.55 -0.85 0.21
CA VAL A 201 -13.08 -1.47 -1.01
C VAL A 201 -14.28 -0.65 -1.47
N ILE A 202 -14.27 -0.23 -2.73
CA ILE A 202 -15.29 0.61 -3.34
C ILE A 202 -16.06 -0.23 -4.36
N GLU A 203 -17.36 -0.30 -4.16
CA GLU A 203 -18.30 -1.11 -4.93
C GLU A 203 -19.46 -0.20 -5.40
N PRO A 204 -20.10 -0.51 -6.54
CA PRO A 204 -21.37 0.13 -6.91
C PRO A 204 -22.46 -0.16 -5.88
N ASP A 205 -23.49 0.69 -5.85
CA ASP A 205 -24.74 0.40 -5.12
C ASP A 205 -25.47 -0.83 -5.69
#